data_AF-A0A8T7AE23-F1
#
_entry.id   AF-A0A8T7AE23-F1
#
_cell.length_a   1.000
_cell.length_b   1.000
_cell.length_c   1.000
_cell.angle_alpha   90.00
_cell.angle_beta   90.00
_cell.angle_gamma   90.00
#
_symmetry.space_group_name_H-M   'P 1'
#
loop_
_entity.id
_entity.type
_entity.pdbx_description
1 polymer ?
#
loop_
_entity_poly.entity_id
_entity_poly.type
_entity_poly.pdbx_seq_one_letter_code
_entity_poly.pdbx_strand_id
1 'polypeptide(L)'
;MKQERSYAMASAVVAAASLLATSVAGAEGLARGQLYSTAAVNKVCGEAQQIVTSTNLEVNNVILSEWDAFVQSDATPYSVVGFFPPLAYSPPEEPDLPLASTQHVIYGMYGTGQRDFPQVVSCKMKNAAYINAAPEIPVADAIDQSCAAVNTDLVARVLASLTNPEQYQVIVESDGTVEIDEDQTDEQGFLWTAGFPDDPYPVLYREEAGGALHVKASALIVDPHPFGVIQFVCNDLVPNLPPGAPIPSFCEPRKWGVRYCHLPGAEYIRAALTGEVDVPIIPGGPQPPGPPGGS
;
A
#
# COMPACT_ATOMS: atom_id res chain seq x y z
N MET A 1 14.54 -63.76 5.55
CA MET A 1 13.06 -63.82 5.38
C MET A 1 12.70 -62.77 4.36
N LYS A 2 12.60 -63.19 3.09
CA LYS A 2 11.34 -63.38 2.34
C LYS A 2 10.63 -62.07 1.97
N GLN A 3 11.02 -61.61 0.79
CA GLN A 3 10.27 -60.84 -0.21
C GLN A 3 8.91 -61.51 -0.51
N GLU A 4 7.85 -60.71 -0.72
CA GLU A 4 6.76 -60.86 -1.72
C GLU A 4 5.59 -59.91 -1.39
N ARG A 5 5.39 -58.85 -2.19
CA ARG A 5 4.40 -58.72 -3.30
C ARG A 5 2.94 -58.58 -2.86
N SER A 6 2.34 -57.44 -3.19
CA SER A 6 1.05 -57.42 -3.91
C SER A 6 0.90 -56.11 -4.68
N TYR A 7 0.74 -56.29 -6.00
CA TYR A 7 0.38 -55.31 -7.01
C TYR A 7 -1.15 -55.27 -7.19
N ALA A 8 -1.59 -54.24 -7.91
CA ALA A 8 -2.88 -54.07 -8.61
C ALA A 8 -4.01 -53.42 -7.80
N MET A 9 -4.37 -52.19 -8.20
CA MET A 9 -5.37 -51.98 -9.24
C MET A 9 -5.12 -50.66 -9.96
N ALA A 10 -4.93 -50.75 -11.28
CA ALA A 10 -5.12 -49.65 -12.22
C ALA A 10 -6.54 -49.74 -12.76
N SER A 11 -7.26 -48.63 -12.83
CA SER A 11 -8.44 -48.48 -13.69
C SER A 11 -8.61 -47.03 -14.12
N ALA A 12 -8.22 -46.82 -15.38
CA ALA A 12 -8.82 -45.97 -16.41
C ALA A 12 -9.64 -44.75 -15.99
N VAL A 13 -9.08 -43.56 -16.20
CA VAL A 13 -9.82 -42.38 -16.70
C VAL A 13 -8.95 -41.67 -17.74
N VAL A 14 -9.16 -41.99 -19.01
CA VAL A 14 -8.71 -41.15 -20.14
C VAL A 14 -9.89 -41.07 -21.10
N ALA A 15 -10.57 -39.91 -21.14
CA ALA A 15 -11.18 -39.30 -22.32
C ALA A 15 -12.14 -38.18 -21.90
N ALA A 16 -11.68 -36.93 -21.86
CA ALA A 16 -12.39 -35.68 -22.21
C ALA A 16 -11.66 -34.46 -21.66
N ALA A 17 -10.48 -34.11 -22.20
CA ALA A 17 -9.74 -32.91 -21.79
C ALA A 17 -9.07 -32.20 -22.99
N SER A 18 -9.74 -32.16 -24.14
CA SER A 18 -9.15 -31.58 -25.38
C SER A 18 -9.98 -30.46 -26.00
N LEU A 19 -11.00 -29.94 -25.29
CA LEU A 19 -11.88 -28.85 -25.78
C LEU A 19 -11.97 -27.64 -24.84
N LEU A 20 -11.14 -27.57 -23.78
CA LEU A 20 -11.09 -26.43 -22.84
C LEU A 20 -9.78 -25.61 -22.92
N ALA A 21 -8.86 -25.96 -23.84
CA ALA A 21 -7.55 -25.31 -23.93
C ALA A 21 -7.53 -23.99 -24.73
N THR A 22 -8.63 -23.59 -25.37
CA THR A 22 -8.70 -22.39 -26.22
C THR A 22 -9.24 -21.13 -25.54
N SER A 23 -9.62 -21.18 -24.25
CA SER A 23 -10.11 -20.00 -23.52
C SER A 23 -9.12 -19.40 -22.51
N VAL A 24 -7.95 -20.02 -22.29
CA VAL A 24 -6.99 -19.56 -21.26
C VAL A 24 -6.20 -18.34 -21.72
N ALA A 25 -5.79 -18.29 -22.99
CA ALA A 25 -4.99 -17.18 -23.53
C ALA A 25 -5.72 -15.82 -23.51
N GLY A 26 -7.06 -15.83 -23.57
CA GLY A 26 -7.86 -14.59 -23.48
C GLY A 26 -7.99 -14.03 -22.07
N ALA A 27 -7.99 -14.91 -21.05
CA ALA A 27 -8.07 -14.49 -19.65
C ALA A 27 -6.77 -13.86 -19.16
N GLU A 28 -5.62 -14.38 -19.59
CA GLU A 28 -4.29 -13.86 -19.23
C GLU A 28 -4.06 -12.44 -19.76
N GLY A 29 -4.43 -12.17 -21.02
CA GLY A 29 -4.31 -10.83 -21.61
C GLY A 29 -5.20 -9.78 -20.93
N LEU A 30 -6.40 -10.16 -20.49
CA LEU A 30 -7.31 -9.28 -19.76
C LEU A 30 -6.78 -8.95 -18.36
N ALA A 31 -6.23 -9.93 -17.64
CA ALA A 31 -5.63 -9.70 -16.33
C ALA A 31 -4.45 -8.72 -16.39
N ARG A 32 -3.59 -8.88 -17.40
CA ARG A 32 -2.44 -7.99 -17.61
C ARG A 32 -2.85 -6.56 -17.99
N GLY A 33 -3.83 -6.43 -18.88
CA GLY A 33 -4.37 -5.13 -19.27
C GLY A 33 -5.04 -4.39 -18.12
N GLN A 34 -5.61 -5.12 -17.15
CA GLN A 34 -6.18 -4.52 -15.95
C GLN A 34 -5.09 -3.93 -15.06
N LEU A 35 -4.05 -4.68 -14.70
CA LEU A 35 -3.06 -4.27 -13.69
C LEU A 35 -2.21 -3.04 -14.07
N TYR A 36 -1.96 -2.83 -15.37
CA TYR A 36 -1.06 -1.77 -15.86
C TYR A 36 -1.79 -0.61 -16.56
N SER A 37 -3.11 -0.51 -16.38
CA SER A 37 -3.90 0.59 -16.94
C SER A 37 -3.90 1.81 -16.02
N THR A 38 -4.10 3.01 -16.58
CA THR A 38 -4.36 4.22 -15.78
C THR A 38 -5.52 4.02 -14.80
N ALA A 39 -6.55 3.26 -15.21
CA ALA A 39 -7.69 2.95 -14.35
C ALA A 39 -7.30 2.08 -13.13
N ALA A 40 -6.36 1.15 -13.26
CA ALA A 40 -5.85 0.39 -12.12
C ALA A 40 -4.92 1.21 -11.25
N VAL A 41 -4.02 2.00 -11.84
CA VAL A 41 -3.18 2.94 -11.09
C VAL A 41 -4.05 3.84 -10.23
N ASN A 42 -5.14 4.38 -10.79
CA ASN A 42 -6.11 5.25 -10.11
C ASN A 42 -6.90 4.58 -8.98
N LYS A 43 -6.80 3.26 -8.79
CA LYS A 43 -7.49 2.51 -7.72
C LYS A 43 -6.58 2.04 -6.60
N VAL A 44 -5.26 2.13 -6.77
CA VAL A 44 -4.28 1.53 -5.85
C VAL A 44 -4.53 1.92 -4.40
N CYS A 45 -4.71 3.20 -4.08
CA CYS A 45 -4.94 3.60 -2.68
C CYS A 45 -6.31 3.21 -2.13
N GLY A 46 -7.32 3.04 -2.99
CA GLY A 46 -8.61 2.51 -2.58
C GLY A 46 -8.54 1.03 -2.20
N GLU A 47 -7.83 0.24 -3.00
CA GLU A 47 -7.56 -1.18 -2.71
C GLU A 47 -6.64 -1.33 -1.49
N ALA A 48 -5.62 -0.46 -1.36
CA ALA A 48 -4.75 -0.42 -0.19
C ALA A 48 -5.54 -0.12 1.09
N GLN A 49 -6.52 0.80 1.05
CA GLN A 49 -7.40 1.12 2.18
C GLN A 49 -8.22 -0.09 2.61
N GLN A 50 -8.75 -0.86 1.65
CA GLN A 50 -9.48 -2.10 1.92
C GLN A 50 -8.58 -3.14 2.60
N ILE A 51 -7.36 -3.34 2.10
CA ILE A 51 -6.37 -4.26 2.68
C ILE A 51 -5.97 -3.81 4.09
N VAL A 52 -5.53 -2.56 4.24
CA VAL A 52 -5.10 -1.97 5.53
C VAL A 52 -6.15 -2.09 6.61
N THR A 53 -7.43 -2.07 6.24
CA THR A 53 -8.52 -2.12 7.22
C THR A 53 -9.24 -3.47 7.26
N SER A 54 -8.82 -4.42 6.43
CA SER A 54 -9.49 -5.70 6.23
C SER A 54 -10.99 -5.53 5.91
N THR A 55 -11.36 -4.48 5.17
CA THR A 55 -12.77 -4.17 4.84
C THR A 55 -13.05 -4.36 3.34
N ASN A 56 -14.33 -4.56 3.01
CA ASN A 56 -14.83 -4.59 1.63
C ASN A 56 -15.61 -3.31 1.27
N LEU A 57 -15.42 -2.23 2.04
CA LEU A 57 -16.09 -0.96 1.76
C LEU A 57 -15.62 -0.40 0.43
N GLU A 58 -16.54 0.17 -0.34
CA GLU A 58 -16.15 0.95 -1.51
C GLU A 58 -15.40 2.20 -1.06
N VAL A 59 -14.22 2.42 -1.65
CA VAL A 59 -13.35 3.54 -1.32
C VAL A 59 -13.37 4.55 -2.46
N ASN A 60 -13.74 5.78 -2.16
CA ASN A 60 -13.62 6.90 -3.08
C ASN A 60 -12.17 7.41 -3.09
N ASN A 61 -11.41 7.00 -4.10
CA ASN A 61 -10.01 7.39 -4.22
C ASN A 61 -9.86 8.74 -4.93
N VAL A 62 -9.35 9.74 -4.22
CA VAL A 62 -9.08 11.09 -4.73
C VAL A 62 -7.64 11.17 -5.22
N ILE A 63 -7.45 11.51 -6.48
CA ILE A 63 -6.11 11.59 -7.09
C ILE A 63 -5.68 13.05 -7.16
N LEU A 64 -4.50 13.33 -6.60
CA LEU A 64 -3.87 14.64 -6.62
C LEU A 64 -2.65 14.60 -7.53
N SER A 65 -2.68 15.39 -8.59
CA SER A 65 -1.60 15.43 -9.59
C SER A 65 -0.35 16.16 -9.08
N GLU A 66 -0.52 17.12 -8.16
CA GLU A 66 0.56 17.92 -7.60
C GLU A 66 0.99 17.39 -6.24
N TRP A 67 2.31 17.24 -6.04
CA TRP A 67 2.87 16.77 -4.76
C TRP A 67 2.48 17.68 -3.59
N ASP A 68 2.57 19.00 -3.76
CA ASP A 68 2.23 19.96 -2.69
C ASP A 68 0.74 19.86 -2.29
N ALA A 69 -0.15 19.66 -3.27
CA ALA A 69 -1.56 19.43 -2.98
C ALA A 69 -1.74 18.11 -2.21
N PHE A 70 -1.00 17.07 -2.58
CA PHE A 70 -0.99 15.81 -1.85
C PHE A 70 -0.49 15.97 -0.42
N VAL A 71 0.64 16.65 -0.19
CA VAL A 71 1.19 16.89 1.16
C VAL A 71 0.17 17.63 2.03
N GLN A 72 -0.51 18.64 1.50
CA GLN A 72 -1.50 19.45 2.21
C GLN A 72 -2.86 18.77 2.41
N SER A 73 -3.12 17.66 1.71
CA SER A 73 -4.37 16.90 1.85
C SER A 73 -4.39 15.99 3.10
N ASP A 74 -5.55 15.38 3.37
CA ASP A 74 -5.74 14.41 4.45
C ASP A 74 -6.28 13.07 3.89
N ALA A 75 -6.28 12.01 4.71
CA ALA A 75 -6.89 10.71 4.34
C ALA A 75 -8.42 10.77 4.21
N THR A 76 -9.04 11.80 4.77
CA THR A 76 -10.46 12.10 4.58
C THR A 76 -10.57 13.59 4.29
N PRO A 77 -11.12 14.01 3.15
CA PRO A 77 -11.42 15.42 2.93
C PRO A 77 -12.47 15.96 3.92
N TYR A 78 -13.16 15.08 4.66
CA TYR A 78 -14.23 15.41 5.59
C TYR A 78 -14.17 14.54 6.85
N SER A 79 -13.87 15.14 7.99
CA SER A 79 -14.11 14.51 9.30
C SER A 79 -14.91 15.48 10.15
N VAL A 80 -16.17 15.15 10.41
CA VAL A 80 -17.00 15.82 11.42
C VAL A 80 -16.89 14.97 12.68
N VAL A 81 -16.23 15.48 13.72
CA VAL A 81 -16.31 14.83 15.03
C VAL A 81 -17.64 15.26 15.65
N GLY A 82 -18.56 14.34 15.89
CA GLY A 82 -19.85 14.63 16.54
C GLY A 82 -19.72 15.16 17.99
N PHE A 83 -20.86 15.64 18.53
CA PHE A 83 -21.17 16.15 19.90
C PHE A 83 -20.22 17.16 20.60
N PHE A 84 -19.00 17.37 20.11
CA PHE A 84 -18.07 18.36 20.64
C PHE A 84 -18.13 19.63 19.78
N PRO A 85 -18.12 20.83 20.38
CA PRO A 85 -18.07 22.06 19.60
C PRO A 85 -16.82 22.02 18.72
N PRO A 86 -16.94 22.27 17.41
CA PRO A 86 -15.79 22.29 16.53
C PRO A 86 -14.74 23.25 17.10
N LEU A 87 -13.50 22.80 17.18
CA LEU A 87 -12.35 23.68 17.34
C LEU A 87 -12.26 24.57 16.08
N ALA A 88 -13.08 25.63 16.00
CA ALA A 88 -13.11 26.66 14.96
C ALA A 88 -13.09 26.22 13.48
N TYR A 89 -13.23 24.93 13.18
CA TYR A 89 -13.45 24.42 11.84
C TYR A 89 -14.95 24.20 11.69
N SER A 90 -15.61 24.98 10.86
CA SER A 90 -16.96 24.61 10.41
C SER A 90 -16.83 23.29 9.63
N PRO A 91 -17.22 22.13 10.18
CA PRO A 91 -17.38 20.96 9.33
C PRO A 91 -18.39 21.32 8.24
N PRO A 92 -18.19 20.89 6.98
CA PRO A 92 -19.26 21.01 5.99
C PRO A 92 -20.50 20.28 6.51
N GLU A 93 -21.67 20.88 6.27
CA GLU A 93 -22.96 20.52 6.89
C GLU A 93 -23.50 19.12 6.50
N GLU A 94 -22.82 18.33 5.67
CA GLU A 94 -23.27 16.98 5.31
C GLU A 94 -22.13 15.94 5.33
N PRO A 95 -22.10 15.02 6.32
CA PRO A 95 -21.24 13.85 6.32
C PRO A 95 -22.01 12.66 5.72
N ASP A 96 -22.06 12.58 4.40
CA ASP A 96 -22.65 11.43 3.67
C ASP A 96 -21.67 10.89 2.62
N LEU A 97 -20.37 10.99 2.88
CA LEU A 97 -19.36 10.63 1.90
C LEU A 97 -18.75 9.26 2.19
N PRO A 98 -18.64 8.39 1.17
CA PRO A 98 -18.02 7.07 1.29
C PRO A 98 -16.61 7.18 1.86
N LEU A 99 -16.13 6.09 2.49
CA LEU A 99 -14.74 5.95 2.91
C LEU A 99 -13.84 6.45 1.78
N ALA A 100 -12.94 7.38 2.07
CA ALA A 100 -12.09 8.00 1.05
C ALA A 100 -10.63 7.65 1.30
N SER A 101 -9.86 7.66 0.22
CA SER A 101 -8.39 7.64 0.25
C SER A 101 -7.89 8.76 -0.64
N THR A 102 -6.68 9.25 -0.36
CA THR A 102 -6.01 10.22 -1.23
C THR A 102 -4.76 9.60 -1.82
N GLN A 103 -4.53 9.82 -3.11
CA GLN A 103 -3.43 9.24 -3.88
C GLN A 103 -2.61 10.31 -4.60
N HIS A 104 -1.30 10.13 -4.60
CA HIS A 104 -0.39 10.77 -5.55
C HIS A 104 0.52 9.72 -6.19
N VAL A 105 0.92 9.97 -7.44
CA VAL A 105 1.76 9.05 -8.21
C VAL A 105 2.99 9.79 -8.70
N ILE A 106 4.16 9.29 -8.33
CA ILE A 106 5.44 9.71 -8.88
C ILE A 106 5.80 8.73 -9.98
N TYR A 107 6.06 9.28 -11.16
CA TYR A 107 6.38 8.51 -12.34
C TYR A 107 7.89 8.41 -12.54
N GLY A 108 8.36 7.20 -12.81
CA GLY A 108 9.71 6.93 -13.32
C GLY A 108 9.67 6.81 -14.84
N MET A 109 10.84 6.88 -15.49
CA MET A 109 10.96 6.68 -16.93
C MET A 109 11.67 5.36 -17.23
N TYR A 110 11.15 4.60 -18.19
CA TYR A 110 11.90 3.47 -18.74
C TYR A 110 13.19 3.95 -19.41
N GLY A 111 14.31 3.27 -19.17
CA GLY A 111 15.60 3.58 -19.81
C GLY A 111 15.57 3.42 -21.33
N THR A 112 14.63 2.64 -21.86
CA THR A 112 14.38 2.47 -23.29
C THR A 112 12.95 2.91 -23.61
N GLY A 113 12.81 4.00 -24.38
CA GLY A 113 11.52 4.32 -25.02
C GLY A 113 10.70 5.49 -24.47
N GLN A 114 11.22 6.33 -23.55
CA GLN A 114 10.52 7.54 -23.06
C GLN A 114 9.07 7.28 -22.61
N ARG A 115 8.81 6.12 -22.02
CA ARG A 115 7.51 5.81 -21.43
C ARG A 115 7.62 5.97 -19.92
N ASP A 116 6.63 6.61 -19.34
CA ASP A 116 6.51 6.75 -17.89
C ASP A 116 5.82 5.51 -17.31
N PHE A 117 6.20 5.16 -16.07
CA PHE A 117 5.53 4.15 -15.27
C PHE A 117 5.33 4.66 -13.84
N PRO A 118 4.26 4.23 -13.13
CA PRO A 118 4.05 4.59 -11.74
C PRO A 118 5.16 3.97 -10.89
N GLN A 119 6.12 4.77 -10.45
CA GLN A 119 7.24 4.32 -9.62
C GLN A 119 6.82 4.23 -8.17
N VAL A 120 6.33 5.34 -7.60
CA VAL A 120 5.84 5.42 -6.22
C VAL A 120 4.38 5.87 -6.23
N VAL A 121 3.56 5.17 -5.47
CA VAL A 121 2.18 5.53 -5.18
C VAL A 121 2.08 5.88 -3.70
N SER A 122 1.83 7.14 -3.40
CA SER A 122 1.66 7.64 -2.04
C SER A 122 0.18 7.65 -1.70
N CYS A 123 -0.19 6.93 -0.64
CA CYS A 123 -1.56 6.75 -0.19
C CYS A 123 -1.76 7.38 1.18
N LYS A 124 -2.82 8.19 1.34
CA LYS A 124 -3.33 8.61 2.65
C LYS A 124 -4.66 7.92 2.91
N MET A 125 -4.72 7.10 3.96
CA MET A 125 -5.84 6.21 4.28
C MET A 125 -6.24 6.32 5.75
N LYS A 126 -7.46 5.90 6.08
CA LYS A 126 -7.93 5.69 7.46
C LYS A 126 -7.53 4.30 7.94
N ASN A 127 -7.19 4.21 9.22
CA ASN A 127 -6.90 2.95 9.87
C ASN A 127 -8.20 2.29 10.38
N ALA A 128 -8.11 1.04 10.82
CA ALA A 128 -9.26 0.28 11.29
C ALA A 128 -9.90 0.91 12.53
N ALA A 129 -9.09 1.48 13.44
CA ALA A 129 -9.59 2.14 14.64
C ALA A 129 -10.49 3.34 14.32
N TYR A 130 -10.17 4.13 13.27
CA TYR A 130 -11.06 5.19 12.79
C TYR A 130 -12.38 4.63 12.27
N ILE A 131 -12.30 3.60 11.41
CA ILE A 131 -13.50 2.97 10.81
C ILE A 131 -14.43 2.44 11.89
N ASN A 132 -13.91 1.71 12.87
CA ASN A 132 -14.69 1.13 13.96
C ASN A 132 -15.30 2.20 14.90
N ALA A 133 -14.73 3.40 14.94
CA ALA A 133 -15.21 4.50 15.76
C ALA A 133 -16.25 5.40 15.06
N ALA A 134 -16.38 5.29 13.73
CA ALA A 134 -17.29 6.10 12.93
C ALA A 134 -18.67 5.41 12.83
N PRO A 135 -19.71 5.87 13.55
CA PRO A 135 -21.00 5.18 13.61
C PRO A 135 -21.74 5.15 12.27
N GLU A 136 -21.43 6.07 11.37
CA GLU A 136 -21.92 6.14 9.99
C GLU A 136 -21.29 5.11 9.05
N ILE A 137 -20.15 4.50 9.40
CA ILE A 137 -19.50 3.50 8.56
C ILE A 137 -20.02 2.11 8.95
N PRO A 138 -20.70 1.38 8.04
CA PRO A 138 -21.39 0.13 8.38
C PRO A 138 -20.43 -1.07 8.42
N VAL A 139 -19.40 -1.01 9.28
CA VAL A 139 -18.45 -2.11 9.45
C VAL A 139 -18.30 -2.46 10.93
N ALA A 140 -18.56 -3.74 11.23
CA ALA A 140 -18.08 -4.35 12.45
C ALA A 140 -16.68 -4.95 12.18
N ASP A 141 -15.75 -4.73 13.10
CA ASP A 141 -14.50 -5.46 13.22
C ASP A 141 -13.44 -5.23 12.12
N ALA A 142 -13.25 -3.98 11.67
CA ALA A 142 -12.07 -3.65 10.86
C ALA A 142 -10.78 -3.98 11.65
N ILE A 143 -9.76 -4.47 10.96
CA ILE A 143 -8.46 -4.85 11.56
C ILE A 143 -7.35 -4.17 10.78
N ASP A 144 -6.44 -3.52 11.51
CA ASP A 144 -5.27 -2.87 10.94
C ASP A 144 -4.27 -3.91 10.39
N GLN A 145 -3.93 -3.75 9.12
CA GLN A 145 -2.84 -4.43 8.43
C GLN A 145 -1.71 -3.42 8.12
N SER A 146 -0.51 -3.94 7.91
CA SER A 146 0.66 -3.14 7.53
C SER A 146 0.61 -2.67 6.08
N CYS A 147 1.41 -1.67 5.72
CA CYS A 147 1.66 -1.33 4.32
C CYS A 147 2.39 -2.50 3.60
N ALA A 148 3.20 -3.27 4.32
CA ALA A 148 3.81 -4.51 3.85
C ALA A 148 2.78 -5.59 3.45
N ALA A 149 1.60 -5.64 4.10
CA ALA A 149 0.51 -6.51 3.67
C ALA A 149 -0.04 -6.09 2.29
N VAL A 150 -0.11 -4.78 2.02
CA VAL A 150 -0.46 -4.24 0.68
C VAL A 150 0.59 -4.65 -0.36
N ASN A 151 1.87 -4.53 -0.02
CA ASN A 151 2.97 -4.97 -0.90
C ASN A 151 2.90 -6.48 -1.17
N THR A 152 2.59 -7.30 -0.17
CA THR A 152 2.46 -8.75 -0.31
C THR A 152 1.38 -9.11 -1.33
N ASP A 153 0.20 -8.51 -1.21
CA ASP A 153 -0.90 -8.71 -2.15
C ASP A 153 -0.56 -8.19 -3.55
N LEU A 154 0.05 -7.00 -3.65
CA LEU A 154 0.44 -6.40 -4.91
C LEU A 154 1.49 -7.24 -5.65
N VAL A 155 2.53 -7.72 -4.96
CA VAL A 155 3.56 -8.60 -5.51
C VAL A 155 2.94 -9.91 -5.98
N ALA A 156 2.04 -10.53 -5.19
CA ALA A 156 1.36 -11.75 -5.58
C ALA A 156 0.56 -11.56 -6.88
N ARG A 157 -0.17 -10.43 -7.02
CA ARG A 157 -0.89 -10.08 -8.25
C ARG A 157 0.04 -9.86 -9.44
N VAL A 158 1.18 -9.18 -9.24
CA VAL A 158 2.19 -8.98 -10.30
C VAL A 158 2.75 -10.32 -10.76
N LEU A 159 3.22 -11.17 -9.84
CA LEU A 159 3.77 -12.50 -10.16
C LEU A 159 2.76 -13.37 -10.91
N ALA A 160 1.49 -13.36 -10.46
CA ALA A 160 0.40 -14.09 -11.13
C ALA A 160 0.09 -13.56 -12.55
N SER A 161 0.44 -12.30 -12.84
CA SER A 161 0.22 -11.69 -14.16
C SER A 161 1.38 -11.89 -15.16
N LEU A 162 2.53 -12.41 -14.69
CA LEU A 162 3.68 -12.67 -15.55
C LEU A 162 3.40 -13.82 -16.51
N THR A 163 3.85 -13.66 -17.76
CA THR A 163 3.85 -14.74 -18.75
C THR A 163 4.91 -15.80 -18.44
N ASN A 164 4.79 -17.01 -19.00
CA ASN A 164 5.79 -18.07 -18.80
C ASN A 164 7.24 -17.62 -19.12
N PRO A 165 7.52 -16.89 -20.23
CA PRO A 165 8.86 -16.36 -20.48
C PRO A 165 9.35 -15.38 -19.42
N GLU A 166 8.48 -14.49 -18.93
CA GLU A 166 8.83 -13.54 -17.86
C GLU A 166 9.09 -14.25 -16.53
N GLN A 167 8.25 -15.24 -16.17
CA GLN A 167 8.48 -16.06 -14.98
C GLN A 167 9.82 -16.79 -15.06
N TYR A 168 10.15 -17.35 -16.22
CA TYR A 168 11.45 -17.99 -16.44
C TYR A 168 12.60 -16.99 -16.29
N GLN A 169 12.47 -15.78 -16.84
CA GLN A 169 13.47 -14.74 -16.70
C GLN A 169 13.68 -14.35 -15.23
N VAL A 170 12.61 -14.14 -14.46
CA VAL A 170 12.67 -13.84 -13.02
C VAL A 170 13.40 -14.93 -12.25
N ILE A 171 13.11 -16.21 -12.54
CA ILE A 171 13.78 -17.34 -11.90
C ILE A 171 15.29 -17.38 -12.21
N VAL A 172 15.68 -17.03 -13.45
CA VAL A 172 17.07 -17.14 -13.90
C VAL A 172 17.92 -15.94 -13.48
N GLU A 173 17.39 -14.72 -13.54
CA GLU A 173 18.18 -13.48 -13.41
C GLU A 173 18.22 -12.91 -11.98
N SER A 174 17.19 -13.17 -11.15
CA SER A 174 17.07 -12.57 -9.82
C SER A 174 16.98 -13.59 -8.69
N ASP A 175 17.50 -14.80 -8.91
CA ASP A 175 17.29 -15.98 -8.04
C ASP A 175 15.80 -16.28 -7.76
N GLY A 176 14.89 -15.65 -8.52
CA GLY A 176 13.45 -15.70 -8.32
C GLY A 176 12.92 -15.17 -6.98
N THR A 177 13.75 -14.55 -6.13
CA THR A 177 13.35 -14.17 -4.76
C THR A 177 12.87 -12.73 -4.69
N VAL A 178 11.72 -12.55 -4.05
CA VAL A 178 11.16 -11.25 -3.67
C VAL A 178 11.00 -11.25 -2.16
N GLU A 179 11.57 -10.25 -1.50
CA GLU A 179 11.48 -10.07 -0.06
C GLU A 179 10.60 -8.87 0.24
N ILE A 180 9.61 -9.06 1.13
CA ILE A 180 8.76 -7.96 1.60
C ILE A 180 9.34 -7.50 2.93
N ASP A 181 9.85 -6.27 2.96
CA ASP A 181 10.37 -5.69 4.18
C ASP A 181 9.25 -5.28 5.13
N GLU A 182 9.58 -5.14 6.41
CA GLU A 182 8.69 -4.52 7.39
C GLU A 182 8.46 -3.02 7.08
N ASP A 183 7.33 -2.48 7.57
CA ASP A 183 7.02 -1.06 7.44
C ASP A 183 8.10 -0.19 8.12
N GLN A 184 8.77 0.66 7.36
CA GLN A 184 9.53 1.75 7.96
C GLN A 184 8.54 2.81 8.45
N THR A 185 8.34 2.86 9.76
CA THR A 185 7.33 3.72 10.36
C THR A 185 7.90 5.06 10.78
N ASP A 186 7.22 6.13 10.38
CA ASP A 186 7.38 7.48 10.88
C ASP A 186 6.13 7.88 11.69
N GLU A 187 6.30 8.81 12.63
CA GLU A 187 5.18 9.41 13.40
C GLU A 187 4.89 10.85 12.97
N GLN A 188 5.79 11.45 12.18
CA GLN A 188 5.73 12.86 11.79
C GLN A 188 5.63 12.98 10.27
N GLY A 189 4.60 13.68 9.80
CA GLY A 189 4.31 13.80 8.37
C GLY A 189 5.48 14.39 7.57
N PHE A 190 6.24 15.35 8.10
CA PHE A 190 7.38 15.93 7.38
C PHE A 190 8.56 14.96 7.24
N LEU A 191 8.74 14.02 8.18
CA LEU A 191 9.74 12.96 8.07
C LEU A 191 9.29 11.95 7.01
N TRP A 192 8.01 11.57 7.04
CA TRP A 192 7.42 10.67 6.05
C TRP A 192 7.47 11.21 4.61
N THR A 193 7.45 12.53 4.43
CA THR A 193 7.59 13.18 3.12
C THR A 193 9.02 13.62 2.80
N ALA A 194 10.01 13.34 3.65
CA ALA A 194 11.38 13.83 3.45
C ALA A 194 11.98 13.27 2.14
N GLY A 195 12.63 14.14 1.37
CA GLY A 195 13.23 13.81 0.06
C GLY A 195 12.28 13.94 -1.13
N PHE A 196 10.96 13.86 -0.91
CA PHE A 196 10.00 13.92 -2.00
C PHE A 196 9.72 15.35 -2.51
N PRO A 197 9.44 15.53 -3.81
CA PRO A 197 9.38 14.49 -4.85
C PRO A 197 10.73 14.24 -5.55
N ASP A 198 11.77 15.01 -5.22
CA ASP A 198 13.01 15.07 -5.99
C ASP A 198 13.95 13.87 -5.77
N ASP A 199 13.95 13.31 -4.56
CA ASP A 199 14.75 12.15 -4.13
C ASP A 199 13.84 11.19 -3.34
N PRO A 200 12.90 10.51 -4.02
CA PRO A 200 11.90 9.69 -3.35
C PRO A 200 12.55 8.49 -2.68
N TYR A 201 11.98 8.13 -1.54
CA TYR A 201 12.33 6.90 -0.83
C TYR A 201 12.32 5.67 -1.76
N PRO A 202 13.37 4.83 -1.73
CA PRO A 202 13.44 3.66 -2.61
C PRO A 202 12.49 2.55 -2.12
N VAL A 203 11.28 2.53 -2.71
CA VAL A 203 10.26 1.48 -2.45
C VAL A 203 10.65 0.11 -3.02
N LEU A 204 11.63 0.05 -3.92
CA LEU A 204 12.27 -1.17 -4.42
C LEU A 204 13.79 -1.02 -4.35
N TYR A 205 14.51 -2.07 -3.96
CA TYR A 205 15.98 -2.11 -4.00
C TYR A 205 16.50 -3.55 -4.04
N ARG A 206 17.81 -3.72 -4.20
CA ARG A 206 18.52 -4.99 -4.00
C ARG A 206 19.70 -4.77 -3.03
N GLU A 207 20.08 -5.77 -2.26
CA GLU A 207 21.28 -5.66 -1.40
C GLU A 207 22.58 -5.83 -2.21
N GLU A 208 22.51 -6.60 -3.30
CA GLU A 208 23.61 -6.83 -4.23
C GLU A 208 23.11 -7.02 -5.66
N ALA A 209 24.01 -6.90 -6.65
CA ALA A 209 23.66 -7.06 -8.06
C ALA A 209 23.18 -8.50 -8.34
N GLY A 210 21.94 -8.63 -8.82
CA GLY A 210 21.30 -9.93 -9.08
C GLY A 210 20.73 -10.64 -7.85
N GLY A 211 20.86 -10.05 -6.64
CA GLY A 211 20.25 -10.58 -5.42
C GLY A 211 18.72 -10.42 -5.39
N ALA A 212 18.07 -10.79 -4.28
CA ALA A 212 16.62 -10.69 -4.12
C ALA A 212 16.11 -9.25 -4.36
N LEU A 213 14.90 -9.13 -4.93
CA LEU A 213 14.22 -7.83 -5.02
C LEU A 213 13.51 -7.56 -3.68
N HIS A 214 13.96 -6.53 -2.96
CA HIS A 214 13.31 -6.06 -1.75
C HIS A 214 12.20 -5.08 -2.09
N VAL A 215 11.06 -5.24 -1.44
CA VAL A 215 9.87 -4.40 -1.59
C VAL A 215 9.58 -3.76 -0.25
N LYS A 216 9.77 -2.45 -0.18
CA LYS A 216 9.69 -1.69 1.06
C LYS A 216 8.49 -0.75 1.05
N ALA A 217 7.94 -0.51 2.22
CA ALA A 217 6.96 0.55 2.44
C ALA A 217 7.45 1.51 3.53
N SER A 218 7.29 2.81 3.27
CA SER A 218 7.35 3.83 4.32
C SER A 218 5.93 4.13 4.78
N ALA A 219 5.69 3.97 6.08
CA ALA A 219 4.40 4.15 6.70
C ALA A 219 4.38 5.38 7.61
N LEU A 220 3.35 6.21 7.53
CA LEU A 220 3.00 7.15 8.60
C LEU A 220 1.82 6.55 9.34
N ILE A 221 2.02 6.22 10.61
CA ILE A 221 0.94 5.74 11.46
C ILE A 221 0.60 6.85 12.44
N VAL A 222 -0.65 7.28 12.42
CA VAL A 222 -1.20 8.12 13.48
C VAL A 222 -2.26 7.28 14.17
N ASP A 223 -1.78 6.54 15.17
CA ASP A 223 -2.56 5.67 16.04
C ASP A 223 -3.70 6.42 16.73
N PRO A 224 -4.79 5.72 17.14
CA PRO A 224 -6.10 6.33 17.24
C PRO A 224 -6.15 7.51 18.21
N HIS A 225 -6.98 8.51 17.89
CA HIS A 225 -7.26 9.56 18.86
C HIS A 225 -8.71 10.01 19.08
N PRO A 226 -9.67 9.09 19.35
CA PRO A 226 -10.89 9.47 20.07
C PRO A 226 -10.80 9.37 21.60
N PHE A 227 -9.91 8.53 22.19
CA PHE A 227 -9.89 8.27 23.65
C PHE A 227 -8.60 8.64 24.39
N GLY A 228 -7.49 8.84 23.69
CA GLY A 228 -6.20 9.15 24.32
C GLY A 228 -5.84 10.64 24.36
N VAL A 229 -6.54 11.50 23.61
CA VAL A 229 -6.24 12.94 23.65
C VAL A 229 -6.67 13.36 25.03
N ILE A 230 -5.76 13.93 25.80
CA ILE A 230 -6.17 14.71 26.96
C ILE A 230 -6.94 15.89 26.36
N GLN A 231 -8.26 15.75 26.17
CA GLN A 231 -9.09 16.77 25.52
C GLN A 231 -8.86 18.15 26.15
N PHE A 232 -8.60 18.16 27.45
CA PHE A 232 -8.15 19.33 28.20
C PHE A 232 -6.93 20.03 27.57
N VAL A 233 -5.89 19.29 27.14
CA VAL A 233 -4.72 19.87 26.48
C VAL A 233 -5.10 20.54 25.16
N CYS A 234 -5.89 19.90 24.30
CA CYS A 234 -6.24 20.51 23.01
C CYS A 234 -7.25 21.66 23.15
N ASN A 235 -8.20 21.54 24.08
CA ASN A 235 -9.18 22.60 24.39
C ASN A 235 -8.52 23.83 24.99
N ASP A 236 -7.43 23.66 25.74
CA ASP A 236 -6.65 24.79 26.27
C ASP A 236 -5.62 25.30 25.25
N LEU A 237 -4.98 24.42 24.49
CA LEU A 237 -3.90 24.80 23.58
C LEU A 237 -4.43 25.56 22.35
N VAL A 238 -5.44 25.03 21.67
CA VAL A 238 -5.89 25.55 20.36
C VAL A 238 -6.41 26.99 20.44
N PRO A 239 -7.25 27.38 21.42
CA PRO A 239 -7.69 28.78 21.54
C PRO A 239 -6.56 29.76 21.89
N ASN A 240 -5.46 29.27 22.46
CA ASN A 240 -4.31 30.08 22.88
C ASN A 240 -3.19 30.12 21.83
N LEU A 241 -3.35 29.44 20.70
CA LEU A 241 -2.37 29.52 19.60
C LEU A 241 -2.39 30.91 18.95
N PRO A 242 -1.22 31.48 18.58
CA PRO A 242 -1.17 32.69 17.78
C PRO A 242 -1.96 32.54 16.47
N PRO A 243 -2.56 33.61 15.93
CA PRO A 243 -3.20 33.57 14.62
C PRO A 243 -2.24 33.03 13.55
N GLY A 244 -2.65 31.97 12.85
CA GLY A 244 -1.85 31.31 11.81
C GLY A 244 -0.84 30.28 12.30
N ALA A 245 -0.72 30.04 13.60
CA ALA A 245 0.11 28.93 14.10
C ALA A 245 -0.52 27.57 13.72
N PRO A 246 0.29 26.58 13.30
CA PRO A 246 -0.24 25.25 12.97
C PRO A 246 -0.76 24.56 14.23
N ILE A 247 -1.95 23.98 14.13
CA ILE A 247 -2.49 23.11 15.18
C ILE A 247 -1.63 21.85 15.20
N PRO A 248 -1.16 21.40 16.38
CA PRO A 248 -0.46 20.11 16.46
C PRO A 248 -1.34 18.98 15.91
N SER A 249 -0.74 18.05 15.17
CA SER A 249 -1.46 16.94 14.52
C SER A 249 -2.32 16.12 15.49
N PHE A 250 -1.89 15.97 16.75
CA PHE A 250 -2.64 15.28 17.80
C PHE A 250 -3.91 16.03 18.24
N CYS A 251 -4.02 17.34 17.99
CA CYS A 251 -5.22 18.15 18.24
C CYS A 251 -6.08 18.35 16.98
N GLU A 252 -5.78 17.65 15.90
CA GLU A 252 -6.38 17.87 14.60
C GLU A 252 -7.19 16.64 14.15
N PRO A 253 -8.52 16.60 14.40
CA PRO A 253 -9.27 15.35 14.30
C PRO A 253 -9.24 14.63 12.95
N ARG A 254 -9.09 15.39 11.85
CA ARG A 254 -8.93 14.84 10.50
C ARG A 254 -7.69 13.95 10.34
N LYS A 255 -6.67 14.16 11.17
CA LYS A 255 -5.42 13.39 11.18
C LYS A 255 -5.44 12.19 12.12
N TRP A 256 -6.52 12.00 12.88
CA TRP A 256 -6.63 10.84 13.76
C TRP A 256 -6.96 9.57 12.99
N GLY A 257 -6.38 8.47 13.47
CA GLY A 257 -6.63 7.13 12.94
C GLY A 257 -6.31 7.05 11.46
N VAL A 258 -5.11 7.48 11.09
CA VAL A 258 -4.64 7.41 9.70
C VAL A 258 -3.50 6.42 9.56
N ARG A 259 -3.42 5.84 8.37
CA ARG A 259 -2.27 5.08 7.90
C ARG A 259 -1.90 5.59 6.51
N TYR A 260 -0.72 6.15 6.35
CA TYR A 260 -0.22 6.54 5.03
C TYR A 260 0.85 5.56 4.60
N CYS A 261 0.92 5.26 3.30
CA CYS A 261 1.89 4.34 2.74
C CYS A 261 2.54 4.95 1.50
N HIS A 262 3.86 4.82 1.36
CA HIS A 262 4.53 4.90 0.05
C HIS A 262 4.70 3.47 -0.47
N LEU A 263 4.07 3.17 -1.60
CA LEU A 263 4.03 1.84 -2.21
C LEU A 263 4.67 1.89 -3.60
N PRO A 264 5.29 0.81 -4.09
CA PRO A 264 5.67 0.72 -5.49
C PRO A 264 4.45 0.56 -6.39
N GLY A 265 4.50 1.08 -7.62
CA GLY A 265 3.49 0.74 -8.63
C GLY A 265 3.65 -0.70 -9.14
N ALA A 266 2.54 -1.34 -9.53
CA ALA A 266 2.56 -2.70 -10.07
C ALA A 266 3.48 -2.84 -11.30
N GLU A 267 3.46 -1.83 -12.17
CA GLU A 267 4.31 -1.79 -13.36
C GLU A 267 5.80 -1.65 -12.99
N TYR A 268 6.13 -0.90 -11.93
CA TYR A 268 7.50 -0.78 -11.44
C TYR A 268 8.02 -2.11 -10.87
N ILE A 269 7.21 -2.83 -10.08
CA ILE A 269 7.55 -4.16 -9.59
C ILE A 269 7.83 -5.10 -10.76
N ARG A 270 6.92 -5.17 -11.74
CA ARG A 270 7.12 -6.03 -12.93
C ARG A 270 8.42 -5.67 -13.64
N ALA A 271 8.63 -4.38 -13.92
CA ALA A 271 9.80 -3.93 -14.65
C ALA A 271 11.10 -4.26 -13.91
N ALA A 272 11.13 -4.12 -12.58
CA ALA A 272 12.29 -4.46 -11.75
C ALA A 272 12.56 -5.97 -11.70
N LEU A 273 11.50 -6.79 -11.69
CA LEU A 273 11.57 -8.24 -11.75
C LEU A 273 12.10 -8.73 -13.10
N THR A 274 11.68 -8.12 -14.20
CA THR A 274 12.07 -8.51 -15.56
C THR A 274 13.30 -7.76 -16.10
N GLY A 275 14.02 -7.02 -15.24
CA GLY A 275 15.22 -6.28 -15.62
C GLY A 275 14.98 -5.14 -16.64
N GLU A 276 13.73 -4.69 -16.81
CA GLU A 276 13.40 -3.55 -17.69
C GLU A 276 13.81 -2.20 -17.06
N VAL A 277 13.98 -2.16 -15.73
CA VAL A 277 14.48 -1.01 -14.98
C VAL A 277 15.47 -1.45 -13.92
N ASP A 278 16.49 -0.64 -13.70
CA ASP A 278 17.41 -0.80 -12.58
C ASP A 278 16.76 -0.29 -11.29
N VAL A 279 17.02 -0.99 -10.19
CA VAL A 279 16.68 -0.57 -8.83
C VAL A 279 17.98 -0.28 -8.07
N PRO A 280 17.97 0.65 -7.10
CA PRO A 280 19.17 0.97 -6.33
C PRO A 280 19.72 -0.27 -5.61
N ILE A 281 21.05 -0.35 -5.53
CA ILE A 281 21.75 -1.33 -4.69
C ILE A 281 22.07 -0.66 -3.36
N ILE A 282 21.53 -1.21 -2.27
CA ILE A 282 21.70 -0.67 -0.91
C ILE A 282 22.36 -1.76 -0.05
N PRO A 283 23.70 -1.78 0.05
CA PRO A 283 24.40 -2.82 0.80
C PRO A 283 24.09 -2.74 2.29
N GLY A 284 23.73 -3.89 2.88
CA GLY A 284 23.41 -3.96 4.31
C GLY A 284 22.19 -3.11 4.64
N GLY A 285 21.07 -3.40 4.00
CA GLY A 285 19.78 -2.77 4.29
C GLY A 285 19.50 -2.71 5.79
N PRO A 286 18.59 -1.84 6.25
CA PRO A 286 18.31 -1.67 7.67
C PRO A 286 18.07 -3.04 8.30
N GLN A 287 19.05 -3.54 9.06
CA GLN A 287 18.87 -4.81 9.74
C GLN A 287 17.69 -4.61 10.69
N PRO A 288 16.68 -5.50 10.66
CA PRO A 288 15.65 -5.47 11.67
C PRO A 288 16.35 -5.43 13.04
N PRO A 289 15.92 -4.57 13.97
CA PRO A 289 16.56 -4.44 15.26
C PRO A 289 16.73 -5.85 15.84
N GLY A 290 17.97 -6.27 16.04
CA GLY A 290 18.27 -7.59 16.56
C GLY A 290 17.45 -7.83 17.85
N PRO A 291 17.03 -9.07 18.13
CA PRO A 291 16.23 -9.36 19.31
C PRO A 291 16.88 -8.74 20.54
N PRO A 292 16.11 -8.11 21.45
CA PRO A 292 16.66 -7.42 22.60
C PRO A 292 17.61 -8.36 23.32
N GLY A 293 18.90 -8.01 23.33
CA GLY A 293 19.94 -8.84 23.93
C GLY A 293 19.60 -9.05 25.40
N GLY A 294 19.12 -10.26 25.72
CA GLY A 294 18.81 -10.64 27.09
C GLY A 294 20.08 -10.51 27.92
N SER A 295 20.11 -9.46 28.75
CA SER A 295 21.14 -9.20 29.76
C SER A 295 20.66 -9.71 31.11
#